data_AF-A0A3D2AMK8-F1
#
_entry.id   AF-A0A3D2AMK8-F1
#
_cell.length_a   1.000
_cell.length_b   1.000
_cell.length_c   1.000
_cell.angle_alpha   90.00
_cell.angle_beta   90.00
_cell.angle_gamma   90.00
#
_symmetry.space_group_name_H-M   'P 1'
#
loop_
_entity.id
_entity.type
_entity.pdbx_description
1 polymer ?
#
loop_
_entity_poly.entity_id
_entity_poly.type
_entity_poly.pdbx_seq_one_letter_code
_entity_poly.pdbx_strand_id
1 'polypeptide(L)'
;LNAMPQLSDPQYSFTSNSVTVNKPTSLTIDTQAYTEQLKAFMPWRKGPWNLLGVDIDTEWHSDWKWQRIAPHISPLAGRKVLDIGTGNG
;
A
#
# COMPACT_ATOMS: atom_id res chain seq x y z
N LEU A 1 -14.45 3.33 8.15
CA LEU A 1 -14.17 3.80 6.77
C LEU A 1 -14.49 5.28 6.58
N ASN A 2 -15.68 5.76 6.97
CA ASN A 2 -16.08 7.17 6.78
C ASN A 2 -15.19 8.20 7.51
N ALA A 3 -14.37 7.79 8.48
CA ALA A 3 -13.41 8.64 9.18
C ALA A 3 -12.05 8.78 8.47
N MET A 4 -11.81 8.00 7.40
CA MET A 4 -10.55 8.07 6.65
C MET A 4 -10.51 9.34 5.78
N PRO A 5 -9.34 9.97 5.61
CA PRO A 5 -9.17 11.11 4.71
C PRO A 5 -9.69 10.79 3.31
N GLN A 6 -10.56 11.66 2.79
CA GLN A 6 -11.04 11.56 1.41
C GLN A 6 -10.12 12.38 0.50
N LEU A 7 -9.64 11.76 -0.57
CA LEU A 7 -8.74 12.38 -1.54
C LEU A 7 -9.51 12.64 -2.83
N SER A 8 -9.44 13.87 -3.35
CA SER A 8 -10.04 14.21 -4.64
C SER A 8 -9.19 13.77 -5.83
N ASP A 9 -7.85 13.78 -5.67
CA ASP A 9 -6.89 13.33 -6.68
C ASP A 9 -5.74 12.55 -6.01
N PRO A 10 -5.94 11.24 -5.75
CA PRO A 10 -4.91 10.42 -5.10
C PRO A 10 -3.76 10.13 -6.07
N GLN A 11 -2.54 10.34 -5.60
CA GLN A 11 -1.32 10.03 -6.34
C GLN A 11 -0.67 8.76 -5.77
N TYR A 12 -0.37 7.79 -6.63
CA TYR A 12 0.18 6.50 -6.24
C TYR A 12 1.64 6.35 -6.68
N SER A 13 2.44 5.61 -5.92
CA SER A 13 3.78 5.19 -6.32
C SER A 13 3.97 3.69 -6.07
N PHE A 14 4.56 3.02 -7.07
CA PHE A 14 4.86 1.58 -7.08
C PHE A 14 6.33 1.30 -7.41
N THR A 15 7.18 2.34 -7.44
CA THR A 15 8.59 2.22 -7.84
C THR A 15 9.54 1.99 -6.66
N SER A 16 9.07 2.17 -5.43
CA SER A 16 9.78 1.86 -4.19
C SER A 16 9.50 0.43 -3.73
N ASN A 17 10.13 0.01 -2.65
CA ASN A 17 9.88 -1.28 -1.99
C ASN A 17 8.55 -1.31 -1.20
N SER A 18 7.61 -0.42 -1.53
CA SER A 18 6.34 -0.26 -0.83
C SER A 18 5.27 0.22 -1.81
N VAL A 19 4.02 -0.17 -1.58
CA VAL A 19 2.89 0.45 -2.26
C VAL A 19 2.54 1.73 -1.54
N THR A 20 2.61 2.85 -2.26
CA THR A 20 2.52 4.19 -1.65
C THR A 20 1.32 4.97 -2.17
N VAL A 21 0.55 5.56 -1.25
CA VAL A 21 -0.39 6.65 -1.53
C VAL A 21 0.25 7.93 -1.02
N ASN A 22 0.65 8.81 -1.94
CA ASN A 22 1.34 10.05 -1.61
C ASN A 22 0.40 10.99 -0.85
N LYS A 23 0.93 11.64 0.20
CA LYS A 23 0.20 12.70 0.92
C LYS A 23 0.21 13.98 0.08
N PRO A 24 -0.96 14.50 -0.35
CA PRO A 24 -1.03 15.81 -0.97
C PRO A 24 -0.56 16.89 0.02
N THR A 25 0.18 17.88 -0.47
CA THR A 25 0.64 19.01 0.37
C THR A 25 -0.52 19.82 0.95
N SER A 26 -1.66 19.85 0.26
CA SER A 26 -2.90 20.49 0.73
C SER A 26 -3.61 19.73 1.85
N LEU A 27 -3.26 18.46 2.08
CA LEU A 27 -3.95 17.62 3.05
C LEU A 27 -3.29 17.74 4.43
N THR A 28 -3.98 18.40 5.35
CA THR A 28 -3.65 18.36 6.76
C THR A 28 -4.30 17.14 7.41
N ILE A 29 -3.47 16.22 7.93
CA ILE A 29 -3.92 15.08 8.75
C ILE A 29 -3.19 15.13 10.08
N ASP A 30 -3.89 14.77 11.15
CA ASP A 30 -3.26 14.35 12.39
C ASP A 30 -2.70 12.93 12.18
N THR A 31 -1.38 12.83 12.04
CA THR A 31 -0.69 11.57 11.78
C THR A 31 -0.91 10.54 12.91
N GLN A 32 -1.03 10.98 14.17
CA GLN A 32 -1.22 10.08 15.29
C GLN A 32 -2.62 9.48 15.27
N ALA A 33 -3.66 10.33 15.16
CA ALA A 33 -5.04 9.88 15.05
C ALA A 33 -5.24 8.98 13.82
N TYR A 34 -4.62 9.32 12.69
CA TYR A 34 -4.68 8.50 11.48
C TYR A 34 -3.98 7.15 11.64
N THR A 35 -2.82 7.10 12.30
CA THR A 35 -2.13 5.85 12.61
C THR A 35 -3.00 4.94 13.49
N GLU A 36 -3.71 5.48 14.49
CA GLU A 36 -4.65 4.70 15.30
C GLU A 36 -5.83 4.18 14.48
N GLN A 37 -6.35 4.96 13.53
CA GLN A 37 -7.37 4.47 12.60
C GLN A 37 -6.85 3.31 11.73
N LEU A 38 -5.60 3.37 11.27
CA LEU A 38 -4.97 2.31 10.48
C LEU A 38 -4.79 1.01 11.28
N LYS A 39 -4.57 1.09 12.60
CA LYS A 39 -4.48 -0.11 13.47
C LYS A 39 -5.79 -0.87 13.58
N ALA A 40 -6.94 -0.23 13.37
CA ALA A 40 -8.23 -0.92 13.34
C ALA A 40 -8.36 -1.97 12.21
N PHE A 41 -7.49 -1.90 11.20
CA PHE A 41 -7.41 -2.87 10.10
C PHE A 41 -6.39 -3.98 10.32
N MET A 42 -5.76 -4.03 11.50
CA MET A 42 -4.91 -5.16 11.88
C MET A 42 -5.74 -6.46 11.91
N PRO A 43 -5.12 -7.60 11.55
CA PRO A 43 -3.71 -7.77 11.23
C PRO A 43 -3.34 -7.35 9.80
N TRP A 44 -2.30 -6.53 9.66
CA TRP A 44 -1.65 -6.23 8.39
C TRP A 44 -0.63 -7.30 8.06
N ARG A 45 -0.99 -8.26 7.20
CA ARG A 45 -0.13 -9.42 6.92
C ARG A 45 0.79 -9.26 5.72
N LYS A 46 0.38 -8.53 4.68
CA LYS A 46 1.16 -8.35 3.43
C LYS A 46 1.44 -6.87 3.21
N GLY A 47 2.66 -6.51 2.81
CA GLY A 47 3.10 -5.15 2.58
C GLY A 47 4.59 -5.11 2.17
N PRO A 48 5.33 -4.03 2.47
CA PRO A 48 4.93 -2.87 3.28
C PRO A 48 4.09 -1.84 2.51
N TRP A 49 3.36 -1.02 3.25
CA TRP A 49 2.58 0.11 2.70
C TRP A 49 3.11 1.44 3.22
N ASN A 50 3.01 2.49 2.40
CA ASN A 50 3.11 3.87 2.88
C ASN A 50 1.81 4.60 2.52
N LEU A 51 0.97 4.88 3.51
CA LEU A 51 -0.33 5.51 3.28
C LEU A 51 -0.30 6.93 3.85
N LEU A 52 -0.32 7.93 2.97
CA LEU A 52 -0.32 9.35 3.35
C LEU A 52 0.83 9.72 4.30
N GLY A 53 1.99 9.10 4.11
CA GLY A 53 3.18 9.31 4.93
C GLY A 53 3.25 8.48 6.22
N VAL A 54 2.29 7.58 6.47
CA VAL A 54 2.39 6.58 7.54
C VAL A 54 2.89 5.26 6.96
N ASP A 55 4.03 4.80 7.47
CA ASP A 55 4.58 3.49 7.15
C ASP A 55 3.83 2.39 7.92
N ILE A 56 3.31 1.41 7.19
CA ILE A 56 2.69 0.21 7.74
C ILE A 56 3.64 -0.94 7.47
N ASP A 57 4.38 -1.29 8.52
CA ASP A 57 5.16 -2.52 8.54
C ASP A 57 4.22 -3.71 8.78
N THR A 58 4.47 -4.78 8.04
CA THR A 58 3.54 -5.92 7.95
C THR A 58 4.26 -7.21 8.25
N GLU A 59 3.50 -8.25 8.61
CA GLU A 59 4.08 -9.57 8.91
C GLU A 59 4.99 -10.10 7.78
N TRP A 60 4.63 -9.85 6.52
CA TRP A 60 5.37 -10.28 5.34
C TRP A 60 5.85 -9.11 4.47
N HIS A 61 7.18 -9.01 4.34
CA HIS A 61 7.89 -8.28 3.28
C HIS A 61 7.58 -8.89 1.90
N SER A 62 6.41 -8.56 1.38
CA SER A 62 5.90 -9.06 0.11
C SER A 62 6.67 -8.44 -1.07
N ASP A 63 7.27 -7.27 -0.85
CA ASP A 63 8.24 -6.62 -1.74
C ASP A 63 9.47 -7.51 -2.00
N TRP A 64 10.04 -8.17 -0.98
CA TRP A 64 11.18 -9.08 -1.19
C TRP A 64 10.81 -10.30 -2.05
N LYS A 65 9.57 -10.78 -1.92
CA LYS A 65 9.05 -11.83 -2.79
C LYS A 65 8.88 -11.31 -4.21
N TRP A 66 8.31 -10.11 -4.35
CA TRP A 66 8.11 -9.47 -5.65
C TRP A 66 9.42 -9.22 -6.39
N GLN A 67 10.44 -8.66 -5.73
CA GLN A 67 11.77 -8.43 -6.30
C GLN A 67 12.43 -9.71 -6.83
N ARG A 68 12.18 -10.85 -6.18
CA ARG A 68 12.67 -12.15 -6.65
C ARG A 68 11.88 -12.68 -7.85
N ILE A 69 10.58 -12.41 -7.96
CA ILE A 69 9.71 -12.96 -9.02
C ILE A 69 9.72 -12.08 -10.28
N ALA A 70 9.68 -10.76 -10.11
CA ALA A 70 9.57 -9.76 -11.18
C ALA A 70 10.54 -9.97 -12.35
N PRO A 71 11.84 -10.28 -12.16
CA PRO A 71 12.77 -10.47 -13.28
C PRO A 71 12.54 -11.78 -14.06
N HIS A 72 11.74 -12.71 -13.54
CA HIS A 72 11.52 -14.03 -14.12
C HIS A 72 10.15 -14.21 -14.79
N ILE A 73 9.25 -13.23 -14.67
CA ILE A 73 7.93 -13.26 -15.29
C ILE A 73 7.92 -12.47 -16.59
N SER A 74 7.01 -12.83 -17.50
CA SER A 74 6.79 -12.03 -18.71
C SER A 74 6.30 -10.62 -18.36
N PRO A 75 6.61 -9.59 -19.18
CA PRO A 75 6.11 -8.24 -18.97
C PRO A 75 4.60 -8.22 -18.77
N LEU A 76 4.14 -7.57 -17.70
CA LEU A 76 2.72 -7.55 -17.31
C LEU A 76 1.90 -6.49 -18.04
N ALA A 77 2.53 -5.57 -18.77
CA ALA A 77 1.85 -4.51 -19.51
C ALA A 77 0.80 -5.10 -20.48
N GLY A 78 -0.45 -4.63 -20.36
CA GLY A 78 -1.57 -5.06 -21.19
C GLY A 78 -2.13 -6.46 -20.89
N ARG A 79 -1.67 -7.14 -19.83
CA ARG A 79 -2.17 -8.47 -19.46
C ARG A 79 -3.36 -8.39 -18.51
N LYS A 80 -4.27 -9.36 -18.64
CA LYS A 80 -5.27 -9.68 -17.61
C LYS A 80 -4.63 -10.69 -16.65
N VAL A 81 -4.61 -10.37 -15.36
CA VAL A 81 -3.96 -11.17 -14.32
C VAL A 81 -5.00 -11.64 -13.32
N LEU A 82 -4.90 -12.89 -12.89
CA LEU A 82 -5.65 -13.47 -11.77
C LEU A 82 -4.66 -13.75 -10.64
N ASP A 83 -4.90 -13.17 -9.47
CA ASP A 83 -4.20 -13.53 -8.24
C ASP A 83 -5.16 -14.32 -7.34
N ILE A 84 -4.75 -15.51 -6.90
CA ILE A 84 -5.58 -16.44 -6.11
C ILE A 84 -5.08 -16.42 -4.67
N GLY A 85 -5.96 -16.08 -3.72
CA GLY A 85 -5.59 -16.00 -2.30
C GLY A 85 -4.82 -14.72 -1.94
N THR A 86 -5.16 -13.62 -2.61
CA THR A 86 -4.47 -12.32 -2.50
C THR A 86 -4.48 -11.73 -1.08
N GLY A 87 -5.47 -12.00 -0.23
CA GLY A 87 -5.52 -11.42 1.12
C GLY A 87 -5.72 -9.90 1.05
N ASN A 88 -4.82 -9.08 1.61
CA ASN A 88 -4.97 -7.62 1.66
C ASN A 88 -4.67 -6.89 0.33
N GLY A 89 -4.77 -7.58 -0.80
CA GLY A 89 -4.40 -7.05 -2.11
C GLY A 89 -3.23 -7.79 -2.71
#